data_AF-A0A418WKH8-F1
#
_entry.id   AF-A0A418WKH8-F1
#
_cell.length_a   1.000
_cell.length_b   1.000
_cell.length_c   1.000
_cell.angle_alpha   90.00
_cell.angle_beta   90.00
_cell.angle_gamma   90.00
#
_symmetry.space_group_name_H-M   'P 1'
#
loop_
_entity.id
_entity.type
_entity.pdbx_description
1 polymer ?
#
loop_
_entity_poly.entity_id
_entity_poly.type
_entity_poly.pdbx_seq_one_letter_code
_entity_poly.pdbx_strand_id
1 'polypeptide(L)'
;MGAVMGPLANGRAEPGAFLAARSWLLLILVFWLRPERWPVRWAAGVLGIVLAIAGQALFLGLLGAPLSGEAVLRQAGRALLVLLVLDLVIQVGQLVWLKAGGLIGGVAAVVLVASLGPVALIGKPKVDKDMIALRPSLALVTGLPLVWGEGDINATLRGSRGPAQSYRWLEQNFAISVLDRIDQEALKRHSLLLLAQPRALQPEELVALDAWVRGGGKALVLADPSLRWPSQYSSTDPRAPPAVSLLDPLLDHWGLRLDLIDVHRNRQVETVEVAAAGNRWKLSVLAPGRFVLTGKLCTLQQEGLFARCAIGKGKALLIADADLMADPLWAGEGADGISRERRSADNAPLLGMLLDELSGISRDMSGEWVPWIWTPGTPLVALFAGAIPGLISLSFGLGRVFLVRSRRV
;
A
#
# COMPACT_ATOMS: atom_id res chain seq x y z
N MET A 1 4.98 -21.53 -7.58
CA MET A 1 3.85 -20.86 -8.27
C MET A 1 3.00 -19.99 -7.36
N GLY A 2 2.63 -20.44 -6.15
CA GLY A 2 1.78 -19.66 -5.22
C GLY A 2 2.30 -18.24 -4.89
N ALA A 3 3.61 -18.06 -4.66
CA ALA A 3 4.21 -16.75 -4.37
C ALA A 3 4.18 -15.75 -5.55
N VAL A 4 3.98 -16.22 -6.78
CA VAL A 4 3.93 -15.40 -8.00
C VAL A 4 2.48 -15.14 -8.42
N MET A 5 1.61 -16.15 -8.31
CA MET A 5 0.20 -16.06 -8.71
C MET A 5 -0.67 -15.38 -7.66
N GLY A 6 -0.31 -15.46 -6.37
CA GLY A 6 -1.09 -14.84 -5.28
C GLY A 6 -1.27 -13.32 -5.43
N PRO A 7 -0.19 -12.53 -5.59
CA PRO A 7 -0.30 -11.09 -5.79
C PRO A 7 -1.12 -10.73 -7.04
N LEU A 8 -0.89 -11.43 -8.15
CA LEU A 8 -1.62 -11.20 -9.41
C LEU A 8 -3.12 -11.50 -9.27
N ALA A 9 -3.48 -12.58 -8.57
CA ALA A 9 -4.87 -12.94 -8.27
C ALA A 9 -5.58 -11.88 -7.41
N ASN A 10 -4.83 -11.18 -6.55
CA ASN A 10 -5.34 -10.10 -5.70
C ASN A 10 -5.31 -8.72 -6.40
N GLY A 11 -5.07 -8.68 -7.72
CA GLY A 11 -5.03 -7.43 -8.50
C GLY A 11 -3.77 -6.60 -8.28
N ARG A 12 -2.68 -7.20 -7.79
CA ARG A 12 -1.43 -6.51 -7.45
C ARG A 12 -0.37 -6.72 -8.54
N ALA A 13 0.22 -5.64 -9.02
CA ALA A 13 1.28 -5.63 -10.02
C ALA A 13 2.67 -5.70 -9.35
N GLU A 14 2.88 -6.67 -8.47
CA GLU A 14 4.13 -6.74 -7.71
C GLU A 14 5.29 -7.33 -8.53
N PRO A 15 6.45 -6.67 -8.60
CA PRO A 15 7.61 -7.20 -9.30
C PRO A 15 8.37 -8.25 -8.48
N GLY A 16 7.86 -8.68 -7.31
CA GLY A 16 8.57 -9.59 -6.39
C GLY A 16 9.05 -10.88 -7.06
N ALA A 17 8.23 -11.44 -7.96
CA ALA A 17 8.61 -12.60 -8.77
C ALA A 17 9.78 -12.32 -9.72
N PHE A 18 9.80 -11.16 -10.37
CA PHE A 18 10.88 -10.73 -11.24
C PHE A 18 12.17 -10.47 -10.46
N LEU A 19 12.08 -9.87 -9.27
CA LEU A 19 13.22 -9.64 -8.40
C LEU A 19 13.81 -10.95 -7.88
N ALA A 20 12.96 -11.89 -7.45
CA ALA A 20 13.39 -13.22 -7.03
C ALA A 20 14.10 -13.97 -8.17
N ALA A 21 13.49 -13.99 -9.36
CA ALA A 21 14.07 -14.64 -10.53
C ALA A 21 15.41 -14.00 -10.95
N ARG A 22 15.52 -12.67 -10.89
CA ARG A 22 16.74 -11.93 -11.29
C ARG A 22 17.98 -12.38 -10.52
N SER A 23 17.88 -12.57 -9.20
CA SER A 23 19.01 -13.04 -8.37
C SER A 23 19.52 -14.41 -8.82
N TRP A 24 18.61 -15.33 -9.17
CA TRP A 24 18.96 -16.65 -9.70
C TRP A 24 19.51 -16.59 -11.11
N LEU A 25 18.93 -15.76 -11.99
CA LEU A 25 19.41 -15.57 -13.36
C LEU A 25 20.84 -15.04 -13.40
N LEU A 26 21.16 -14.07 -12.52
CA LEU A 26 22.52 -13.54 -12.39
C LEU A 26 23.50 -14.62 -11.89
N LEU A 27 23.12 -15.40 -10.88
CA LEU A 27 23.95 -16.50 -10.39
C LEU A 27 24.24 -17.52 -11.48
N ILE A 28 23.22 -17.93 -12.25
CA ILE A 28 23.37 -18.85 -13.38
C ILE A 28 24.31 -18.23 -14.40
N LEU A 29 24.07 -17.00 -14.84
CA LEU A 29 24.89 -16.31 -15.83
C LEU A 29 26.37 -16.24 -15.40
N VAL A 30 26.65 -15.82 -14.17
CA VAL A 30 28.02 -15.72 -13.64
C VAL A 30 28.67 -17.10 -13.53
N PHE A 31 27.93 -18.12 -13.08
CA PHE A 31 28.43 -19.48 -12.97
C PHE A 31 28.77 -20.09 -14.33
N TRP A 32 27.93 -19.86 -15.35
CA TRP A 32 28.15 -20.37 -16.71
C TRP A 32 29.32 -19.66 -17.42
N LEU A 33 29.44 -18.34 -17.24
CA LEU A 33 30.52 -17.54 -17.81
C LEU A 33 31.80 -17.53 -16.96
N ARG A 34 31.86 -18.36 -15.91
CA ARG A 34 33.03 -18.44 -15.02
C ARG A 34 34.39 -18.71 -15.68
N PRO A 35 34.51 -19.45 -16.82
CA PRO A 35 35.82 -19.65 -17.46
C PRO A 35 36.24 -18.48 -18.39
N GLU A 36 35.36 -17.51 -18.61
CA GLU A 36 35.61 -16.39 -19.53
C GLU A 36 36.41 -15.27 -18.87
N ARG A 37 36.99 -14.39 -19.70
CA ARG A 37 37.71 -13.20 -19.22
C ARG A 37 36.76 -12.23 -18.50
N TRP A 38 37.28 -11.52 -17.51
CA TRP A 38 36.50 -10.57 -16.71
C TRP A 38 35.69 -9.54 -17.53
N PRO A 39 36.15 -8.96 -18.65
CA PRO A 39 35.36 -7.97 -19.38
C PRO A 39 34.12 -8.58 -20.05
N VAL A 40 34.22 -9.85 -20.47
CA VAL A 40 33.11 -10.57 -21.11
C VAL A 40 32.03 -10.91 -20.08
N ARG A 41 32.45 -11.35 -18.89
CA ARG A 41 31.54 -11.66 -17.76
C ARG A 41 30.77 -10.43 -17.31
N TRP A 42 31.47 -9.31 -17.13
CA TRP A 42 30.86 -8.05 -16.73
C TRP A 42 29.95 -7.46 -17.81
N ALA A 43 30.36 -7.47 -19.08
CA ALA A 43 29.50 -7.02 -20.17
C ALA A 43 28.20 -7.84 -20.25
N ALA A 44 28.30 -9.16 -20.14
CA ALA A 44 27.13 -10.04 -20.13
C ALA A 44 26.25 -9.82 -18.88
N GLY A 45 26.86 -9.66 -17.71
CA GLY A 45 26.17 -9.37 -16.45
C GLY A 45 25.41 -8.05 -16.49
N VAL A 46 26.05 -6.97 -16.95
CA VAL A 46 25.41 -5.65 -17.10
C VAL A 46 24.28 -5.71 -18.14
N LEU A 47 24.50 -6.36 -19.28
CA LEU A 47 23.44 -6.57 -20.28
C LEU A 47 22.26 -7.36 -19.70
N GLY A 48 22.54 -8.40 -18.91
CA GLY A 48 21.52 -9.18 -18.19
C GLY A 48 20.72 -8.33 -17.20
N ILE A 49 21.37 -7.43 -16.46
CA ILE A 49 20.70 -6.47 -15.57
C ILE A 49 19.79 -5.53 -16.38
N VAL A 50 20.29 -4.95 -17.47
CA VAL A 50 19.51 -4.04 -18.34
C VAL A 50 18.28 -4.74 -18.90
N LEU A 51 18.43 -5.94 -19.46
CA LEU A 51 17.32 -6.73 -19.99
C LEU A 51 16.32 -7.11 -18.89
N ALA A 52 16.79 -7.51 -17.71
CA ALA A 52 15.91 -7.85 -16.59
C ALA A 52 15.15 -6.63 -16.04
N ILE A 53 15.73 -5.43 -16.09
CA ILE A 53 15.04 -4.18 -15.75
C ILE A 53 14.01 -3.84 -16.83
N ALA A 54 14.36 -3.96 -18.11
CA ALA A 54 13.45 -3.73 -19.22
C ALA A 54 12.24 -4.67 -19.18
N GLY A 55 12.45 -5.96 -18.89
CA GLY A 55 11.38 -6.94 -18.72
C GLY A 55 10.44 -6.61 -17.57
N GLN A 56 10.97 -6.19 -16.41
CA GLN A 56 10.17 -5.71 -15.29
C GLN A 56 9.38 -4.44 -15.64
N ALA A 57 10.02 -3.48 -16.33
CA ALA A 57 9.36 -2.25 -16.75
C ALA A 57 8.22 -2.52 -17.74
N LEU A 58 8.43 -3.46 -18.67
CA LEU A 58 7.40 -3.92 -19.60
C LEU A 58 6.23 -4.57 -18.85
N PHE A 59 6.51 -5.47 -17.90
CA PHE A 59 5.48 -6.10 -17.07
C PHE A 59 4.64 -5.05 -16.31
N LEU A 60 5.29 -4.12 -15.61
CA LEU A 60 4.60 -3.07 -14.84
C LEU A 60 3.81 -2.13 -15.77
N GLY A 61 4.39 -1.74 -16.90
CA GLY A 61 3.74 -0.88 -17.89
C GLY A 61 2.49 -1.52 -18.50
N LEU A 62 2.54 -2.82 -18.84
CA LEU A 62 1.39 -3.56 -19.37
C LEU A 62 0.23 -3.68 -18.35
N LEU A 63 0.56 -3.75 -17.06
CA LEU A 63 -0.42 -3.75 -15.96
C LEU A 63 -0.92 -2.35 -15.58
N GLY A 64 -0.38 -1.30 -16.23
CA GLY A 64 -0.68 0.08 -15.90
C GLY A 64 -0.15 0.51 -14.54
N ALA A 65 0.87 -0.16 -13.98
CA ALA A 65 1.51 0.26 -12.74
C ALA A 65 2.53 1.39 -13.00
N PRO A 66 2.67 2.38 -12.12
CA PRO A 66 3.58 3.50 -12.35
C PRO A 66 5.05 3.05 -12.26
N LEU A 67 5.88 3.60 -13.15
CA LEU A 67 7.31 3.34 -13.20
C LEU A 67 8.07 4.48 -12.49
N SER A 68 8.79 4.17 -11.41
CA SER A 68 9.64 5.14 -10.71
C SER A 68 11.09 5.01 -11.16
N GLY A 69 11.65 6.07 -11.76
CA GLY A 69 13.05 6.12 -12.18
C GLY A 69 14.03 5.90 -11.03
N GLU A 70 13.75 6.48 -9.85
CA GLU A 70 14.55 6.28 -8.64
C GLU A 70 14.53 4.83 -8.14
N ALA A 71 13.38 4.16 -8.25
CA ALA A 71 13.27 2.76 -7.89
C ALA A 71 14.11 1.89 -8.85
N VAL A 72 14.06 2.20 -10.15
CA VAL A 72 14.88 1.52 -11.17
C VAL A 72 16.37 1.73 -10.91
N LEU A 73 16.80 2.96 -10.63
CA LEU A 73 18.21 3.26 -10.38
C LEU A 73 18.74 2.54 -9.13
N ARG A 74 17.96 2.53 -8.04
CA ARG A 74 18.31 1.79 -6.82
C ARG A 74 18.40 0.29 -7.07
N GLN A 75 17.46 -0.27 -7.83
CA GLN A 75 17.47 -1.69 -8.18
C GLN A 75 18.66 -2.05 -9.07
N ALA A 76 19.03 -1.18 -10.02
CA ALA A 76 20.20 -1.37 -10.87
C ALA A 76 21.50 -1.38 -10.06
N GLY A 77 21.66 -0.41 -9.14
CA GLY A 77 22.82 -0.35 -8.24
C GLY A 77 22.96 -1.59 -7.35
N ARG A 78 21.84 -2.07 -6.78
CA ARG A 78 21.83 -3.31 -6.00
C ARG A 78 22.13 -4.55 -6.84
N ALA A 79 21.55 -4.65 -8.03
CA ALA A 79 21.83 -5.76 -8.94
C ALA A 79 23.31 -5.80 -9.36
N LEU A 80 23.93 -4.63 -9.55
CA LEU A 80 25.37 -4.52 -9.85
C LEU A 80 26.23 -4.97 -8.65
N LEU A 81 25.85 -4.59 -7.43
CA LEU A 81 26.53 -5.05 -6.21
C LEU A 81 26.42 -6.57 -6.05
N VAL A 82 25.22 -7.13 -6.24
CA VAL A 82 25.00 -8.58 -6.21
C VAL A 82 25.83 -9.28 -7.28
N LEU A 83 25.87 -8.74 -8.50
CA LEU A 83 26.72 -9.26 -9.58
C LEU A 83 28.19 -9.29 -9.15
N LEU A 84 28.72 -8.19 -8.59
CA LEU A 84 30.09 -8.10 -8.09
C LEU A 84 30.39 -9.16 -7.03
N VAL A 85 29.51 -9.30 -6.03
CA VAL A 85 29.69 -10.26 -4.92
C VAL A 85 29.66 -11.70 -5.44
N LEU A 86 28.70 -12.05 -6.30
CA LEU A 86 28.63 -13.39 -6.90
C LEU A 86 29.86 -13.70 -7.75
N ASP A 87 30.31 -12.73 -8.54
CA ASP A 87 31.51 -12.83 -9.38
C ASP A 87 32.75 -13.10 -8.54
N LEU A 88 32.92 -12.36 -7.43
CA LEU A 88 34.02 -12.50 -6.49
C LEU A 88 34.02 -13.85 -5.80
N VAL A 89 32.89 -14.28 -5.23
CA VAL A 89 32.76 -15.56 -4.51
C VAL A 89 33.12 -16.74 -5.43
N ILE A 90 32.63 -16.73 -6.67
CA ILE A 90 32.89 -17.79 -7.64
C ILE A 90 34.37 -17.79 -8.07
N GLN A 91 34.99 -16.62 -8.27
CA GLN A 91 36.39 -16.51 -8.69
C GLN A 91 37.39 -16.84 -7.58
N VAL A 92 37.13 -16.38 -6.36
CA VAL A 92 37.94 -16.76 -5.17
C VAL A 92 37.88 -18.27 -4.97
N GLY A 93 36.71 -18.89 -5.14
CA GLY A 93 36.58 -20.35 -5.12
C GLY A 93 37.53 -21.03 -6.11
N GLN A 94 37.60 -20.54 -7.35
CA GLN A 94 38.51 -21.08 -8.39
C GLN A 94 39.99 -20.91 -8.04
N LEU A 95 40.37 -19.78 -7.43
CA LEU A 95 41.75 -19.48 -7.05
C LEU A 95 42.24 -20.37 -5.91
N VAL A 96 41.38 -20.67 -4.93
CA VAL A 96 41.77 -21.42 -3.71
C VAL A 96 41.78 -22.94 -3.94
N TRP A 97 40.94 -23.48 -4.84
CA TRP A 97 40.80 -24.92 -5.06
C TRP A 97 40.92 -25.31 -6.55
N LEU A 98 42.09 -25.79 -6.95
CA LEU A 98 42.49 -26.00 -8.36
C LEU A 98 41.54 -26.87 -9.21
N LYS A 99 40.89 -27.91 -8.65
CA LYS A 99 40.02 -28.83 -9.42
C LYS A 99 38.52 -28.68 -9.14
N ALA A 100 38.14 -28.32 -7.90
CA ALA A 100 36.75 -28.24 -7.46
C ALA A 100 36.28 -26.81 -7.11
N GLY A 101 37.17 -25.83 -7.19
CA GLY A 101 36.94 -24.48 -6.68
C GLY A 101 35.78 -23.72 -7.32
N GLY A 102 35.55 -23.94 -8.62
CA GLY A 102 34.37 -23.37 -9.29
C GLY A 102 33.05 -23.92 -8.77
N LEU A 103 33.00 -25.20 -8.34
CA LEU A 103 31.79 -25.80 -7.77
C LEU A 103 31.57 -25.32 -6.32
N ILE A 104 32.63 -25.26 -5.52
CA ILE A 104 32.57 -24.76 -4.13
C ILE A 104 32.12 -23.30 -4.11
N GLY A 105 32.69 -22.45 -4.97
CA GLY A 105 32.26 -21.06 -5.12
C GLY A 105 30.81 -20.94 -5.59
N GLY A 106 30.36 -21.84 -6.48
CA GLY A 106 28.96 -21.91 -6.90
C GLY A 106 28.00 -22.28 -5.75
N VAL A 107 28.35 -23.28 -4.93
CA VAL A 107 27.56 -23.67 -3.76
C VAL A 107 27.51 -22.53 -2.73
N ALA A 108 28.63 -21.88 -2.44
CA ALA A 108 28.68 -20.72 -1.54
C ALA A 108 27.79 -19.57 -2.05
N ALA A 109 27.79 -19.30 -3.36
CA ALA A 109 26.92 -18.31 -3.97
C ALA A 109 25.43 -18.69 -3.86
N VAL A 110 25.07 -19.97 -4.00
CA VAL A 110 23.70 -20.46 -3.81
C VAL A 110 23.25 -20.27 -2.36
N VAL A 111 24.09 -20.66 -1.39
CA VAL A 111 23.82 -20.48 0.03
C VAL A 111 23.62 -19.00 0.37
N LEU A 112 24.48 -18.11 -0.17
CA LEU A 112 24.38 -16.67 0.03
C LEU A 112 23.04 -16.10 -0.47
N VAL A 113 22.63 -16.47 -1.69
CA VAL A 113 21.35 -16.02 -2.27
C VAL A 113 20.15 -16.56 -1.48
N ALA A 114 20.22 -17.82 -1.04
CA ALA A 114 19.15 -18.45 -0.27
C ALA A 114 19.04 -17.87 1.15
N SER A 115 20.17 -17.62 1.83
CA SER A 115 20.20 -17.15 3.22
C SER A 115 19.79 -15.69 3.37
N LEU A 116 20.18 -14.82 2.43
CA LEU A 116 19.83 -13.40 2.47
C LEU A 116 18.44 -13.14 1.87
N GLY A 117 17.89 -14.09 1.12
CA GLY A 117 16.60 -13.96 0.45
C GLY A 117 16.73 -13.27 -0.91
N PRO A 118 16.32 -13.92 -2.02
CA PRO A 118 16.59 -13.43 -3.37
C PRO A 118 15.87 -12.10 -3.70
N VAL A 119 14.74 -11.82 -3.03
CA VAL A 119 14.02 -10.54 -3.16
C VAL A 119 14.71 -9.44 -2.37
N ALA A 120 15.21 -9.71 -1.17
CA ALA A 120 15.81 -8.70 -0.30
C ALA A 120 17.14 -8.16 -0.83
N LEU A 121 17.88 -8.98 -1.59
CA LEU A 121 19.14 -8.60 -2.24
C LEU A 121 18.99 -7.45 -3.25
N ILE A 122 17.85 -7.39 -3.96
CA ILE A 122 17.62 -6.43 -5.06
C ILE A 122 16.48 -5.46 -4.73
N GLY A 123 15.45 -5.94 -4.05
CA GLY A 123 14.29 -5.17 -3.58
C GLY A 123 14.63 -4.22 -2.44
N LYS A 124 13.65 -3.43 -1.99
CA LYS A 124 13.81 -2.61 -0.78
C LYS A 124 14.01 -3.54 0.43
N PRO A 125 15.01 -3.30 1.29
CA PRO A 125 15.10 -4.03 2.54
C PRO A 125 13.80 -3.82 3.31
N LYS A 126 13.30 -4.88 3.94
CA LYS A 126 12.25 -4.75 4.94
C LYS A 126 12.90 -3.98 6.09
N VAL A 127 12.63 -2.69 6.17
CA VAL A 127 13.04 -1.89 7.33
C VAL A 127 12.07 -2.30 8.42
N ASP A 128 12.54 -3.05 9.42
CA ASP A 128 11.79 -3.20 10.65
C ASP A 128 11.60 -1.79 11.22
N LYS A 129 10.33 -1.37 11.30
CA LYS A 129 9.94 -0.04 11.78
C LYS A 129 10.13 0.01 13.31
N ASP A 130 11.38 -0.04 13.76
CA ASP A 130 11.77 0.28 15.15
C ASP A 130 12.27 1.73 15.27
N MET A 131 11.89 2.61 14.33
CA MET A 131 11.95 4.03 14.60
C MET A 131 10.72 4.41 15.42
N ILE A 132 10.96 4.79 16.68
CA ILE A 132 10.06 5.63 17.48
C ILE A 132 9.98 6.99 16.75
N ALA A 133 9.33 7.02 15.60
CA ALA A 133 8.93 8.25 14.95
C ALA A 133 7.85 8.84 15.85
N LEU A 134 8.02 10.09 16.25
CA LEU A 134 7.03 10.84 17.02
C LEU A 134 5.67 10.72 16.29
N ARG A 135 4.77 9.88 16.80
CA ARG A 135 3.47 9.65 16.18
C ARG A 135 2.64 10.94 16.32
N PRO A 136 2.11 11.52 15.24
CA PRO A 136 1.30 12.72 15.34
C PRO A 136 0.07 12.46 16.22
N SER A 137 -0.29 13.42 17.07
CA SER A 137 -1.50 13.33 17.88
C SER A 137 -2.74 13.41 16.98
N LEU A 138 -3.66 12.47 17.14
CA LEU A 138 -4.90 12.39 16.39
C LEU A 138 -6.07 12.23 17.35
N ALA A 139 -6.99 13.19 17.38
CA ALA A 139 -8.26 12.96 18.04
C ALA A 139 -9.14 12.05 17.16
N LEU A 140 -9.85 11.11 17.77
CA LEU A 140 -10.82 10.24 17.10
C LEU A 140 -12.18 10.38 17.75
N VAL A 141 -13.19 10.70 16.95
CA VAL A 141 -14.61 10.62 17.33
C VAL A 141 -15.29 9.70 16.33
N THR A 142 -15.97 8.66 16.82
CA THR A 142 -16.61 7.68 15.94
C THR A 142 -17.81 7.02 16.60
N GLY A 143 -18.83 6.71 15.81
CA GLY A 143 -19.93 5.81 16.17
C GLY A 143 -19.72 4.40 15.65
N LEU A 144 -18.61 4.13 14.96
CA LEU A 144 -18.26 2.82 14.42
C LEU A 144 -17.54 1.99 15.50
N PRO A 145 -17.69 0.66 15.49
CA PRO A 145 -17.05 -0.24 16.44
C PRO A 145 -15.55 -0.46 16.13
N LEU A 146 -14.78 0.62 16.02
CA LEU A 146 -13.36 0.59 15.60
C LEU A 146 -12.41 0.15 16.70
N VAL A 147 -12.62 0.65 17.93
CA VAL A 147 -11.67 0.50 19.04
C VAL A 147 -11.82 -0.86 19.72
N TRP A 148 -13.06 -1.30 19.96
CA TRP A 148 -13.35 -2.49 20.76
C TRP A 148 -14.04 -3.62 19.98
N GLY A 149 -14.40 -3.38 18.71
CA GLY A 149 -15.26 -4.27 17.94
C GLY A 149 -16.69 -4.32 18.50
N GLU A 150 -17.57 -5.06 17.82
CA GLU A 150 -18.92 -5.30 18.34
C GLU A 150 -18.96 -6.55 19.23
N GLY A 151 -19.45 -6.44 20.46
CA GLY A 151 -19.61 -7.59 21.35
C GLY A 151 -19.70 -7.19 22.82
N ASP A 152 -20.07 -8.16 23.66
CA ASP A 152 -19.89 -8.06 25.11
C ASP A 152 -18.40 -8.18 25.45
N ILE A 153 -17.99 -7.62 26.60
CA ILE A 153 -16.61 -7.68 27.13
C ILE A 153 -16.09 -9.12 27.11
N ASN A 154 -16.94 -10.11 27.37
CA ASN A 154 -16.61 -11.52 27.30
C ASN A 154 -16.21 -12.02 25.90
N ALA A 155 -16.74 -11.46 24.83
CA ALA A 155 -16.39 -11.80 23.45
C ALA A 155 -15.05 -11.17 23.04
N THR A 156 -14.78 -9.96 23.52
CA THR A 156 -13.48 -9.28 23.36
C THR A 156 -12.38 -10.01 24.15
N LEU A 157 -12.66 -10.44 25.40
CA LEU A 157 -11.72 -11.19 26.24
C LEU A 157 -11.37 -12.57 25.68
N ARG A 158 -12.26 -13.19 24.89
CA ARG A 158 -12.00 -14.46 24.17
C ARG A 158 -11.20 -14.24 22.87
N GLY A 159 -10.75 -13.02 22.58
CA GLY A 159 -10.01 -12.68 21.36
C GLY A 159 -10.82 -12.86 20.07
N SER A 160 -12.14 -13.00 20.17
CA SER A 160 -12.99 -13.33 19.03
C SER A 160 -13.29 -12.10 18.16
N ARG A 161 -13.20 -10.89 18.72
CA ARG A 161 -13.31 -9.60 18.01
C ARG A 161 -12.41 -8.57 18.68
N GLY A 162 -11.35 -8.19 17.97
CA GLY A 162 -10.46 -7.11 18.36
C GLY A 162 -10.81 -5.79 17.65
N PRO A 163 -10.00 -4.74 17.84
CA PRO A 163 -10.16 -3.49 17.11
C PRO A 163 -10.16 -3.73 15.59
N ALA A 164 -10.92 -2.91 14.86
CA ALA A 164 -10.93 -2.92 13.40
C ALA A 164 -9.50 -2.79 12.87
N GLN A 165 -9.20 -3.45 11.75
CA GLN A 165 -7.88 -3.41 11.13
C GLN A 165 -7.47 -1.98 10.75
N SER A 166 -8.45 -1.14 10.41
CA SER A 166 -8.24 0.28 10.09
C SER A 166 -7.76 1.05 11.30
N TYR A 167 -8.38 0.82 12.47
CA TYR A 167 -7.93 1.40 13.74
C TYR A 167 -6.54 0.90 14.12
N ARG A 168 -6.27 -0.41 14.03
CA ARG A 168 -4.93 -0.97 14.33
C ARG A 168 -3.85 -0.35 13.44
N TRP A 169 -4.13 -0.16 12.15
CA TRP A 169 -3.21 0.51 11.25
C TRP A 169 -3.00 1.98 11.65
N LEU A 170 -4.06 2.72 11.99
CA LEU A 170 -3.94 4.11 12.45
C LEU A 170 -3.17 4.21 13.77
N GLU A 171 -3.41 3.33 14.75
CA GLU A 171 -2.74 3.32 16.05
C GLU A 171 -1.23 3.07 15.93
N GLN A 172 -0.81 2.25 14.97
CA GLN A 172 0.60 2.04 14.65
C GLN A 172 1.30 3.31 14.11
N ASN A 173 0.52 4.25 13.55
CA ASN A 173 1.03 5.41 12.82
C ASN A 173 0.70 6.76 13.51
N PHE A 174 -0.26 6.81 14.43
CA PHE A 174 -0.73 8.03 15.12
C PHE A 174 -0.86 7.79 16.62
N ALA A 175 -0.67 8.84 17.42
CA ALA A 175 -0.97 8.84 18.84
C ALA A 175 -2.45 9.20 19.02
N ILE A 176 -3.32 8.19 18.99
CA ILE A 176 -4.78 8.38 18.95
C ILE A 176 -5.32 8.68 20.35
N SER A 177 -6.11 9.74 20.47
CA SER A 177 -6.93 10.06 21.64
C SER A 177 -8.41 9.96 21.25
N VAL A 178 -9.10 8.94 21.76
CA VAL A 178 -10.54 8.77 21.51
C VAL A 178 -11.31 9.76 22.38
N LEU A 179 -12.26 10.48 21.78
CA LEU A 179 -13.08 11.48 22.45
C LEU A 179 -14.54 11.02 22.45
N ASP A 180 -15.13 10.91 23.64
CA ASP A 180 -16.55 10.57 23.81
C ASP A 180 -17.49 11.77 23.57
N ARG A 181 -16.97 12.98 23.78
CA ARG A 181 -17.67 14.25 23.62
C ARG A 181 -16.80 15.28 22.94
N ILE A 182 -17.42 16.08 22.08
CA ILE A 182 -16.77 17.20 21.40
C ILE A 182 -17.10 18.49 22.17
N ASP A 183 -16.13 19.00 22.92
CA ASP A 183 -16.21 20.32 23.53
C ASP A 183 -14.93 21.12 23.31
N GLN A 184 -14.97 22.41 23.63
CA GLN A 184 -13.84 23.31 23.39
C GLN A 184 -12.58 22.87 24.15
N GLU A 185 -12.71 22.36 25.36
CA GLU A 185 -11.55 21.95 26.18
C GLU A 185 -10.90 20.68 25.65
N ALA A 186 -11.72 19.70 25.22
CA ALA A 186 -11.26 18.50 24.56
C ALA A 186 -10.53 18.85 23.25
N LEU A 187 -11.15 19.66 22.39
CA LEU A 187 -10.58 20.00 21.08
C LEU A 187 -9.35 20.92 21.14
N LYS A 188 -9.22 21.79 22.15
CA LYS A 188 -8.05 22.68 22.30
C LYS A 188 -6.71 21.94 22.39
N ARG A 189 -6.73 20.70 22.87
CA ARG A 189 -5.52 19.86 23.02
C ARG A 189 -5.09 19.18 21.72
N HIS A 190 -5.91 19.27 20.67
CA HIS A 190 -5.70 18.57 19.41
C HIS A 190 -5.72 19.54 18.24
N SER A 191 -4.81 19.33 17.29
CA SER A 191 -4.75 20.09 16.04
C SER A 191 -5.34 19.32 14.86
N LEU A 192 -5.58 18.02 15.03
CA LEU A 192 -6.04 17.09 14.00
C LEU A 192 -7.12 16.17 14.58
N LEU A 193 -8.23 16.03 13.85
CA LEU A 193 -9.40 15.22 14.22
C LEU A 193 -9.76 14.28 13.06
N LEU A 194 -9.96 13.00 13.36
CA LEU A 194 -10.70 12.07 12.52
C LEU A 194 -12.11 11.92 13.11
N LEU A 195 -13.11 12.37 12.36
CA LEU A 195 -14.53 12.22 12.68
C LEU A 195 -15.11 11.15 11.75
N ALA A 196 -15.30 9.94 12.25
CA ALA A 196 -15.68 8.80 11.43
C ALA A 196 -17.07 8.29 11.77
N GLN A 197 -18.07 8.63 10.95
CA GLN A 197 -19.48 8.27 11.12
C GLN A 197 -19.91 8.36 12.59
N PRO A 198 -19.84 9.56 13.21
CA PRO A 198 -20.13 9.72 14.63
C PRO A 198 -21.60 9.40 14.92
N ARG A 199 -21.90 9.16 16.21
CA ARG A 199 -23.27 9.24 16.71
C ARG A 199 -23.88 10.62 16.41
N ALA A 200 -25.19 10.76 16.64
CA ALA A 200 -25.83 12.06 16.70
C ALA A 200 -25.07 12.97 17.67
N LEU A 201 -24.47 14.04 17.15
CA LEU A 201 -23.81 15.07 17.94
C LEU A 201 -24.86 16.04 18.47
N GLN A 202 -24.69 16.48 19.72
CA GLN A 202 -25.56 17.51 20.29
C GLN A 202 -25.32 18.85 19.58
N PRO A 203 -26.31 19.77 19.58
CA PRO A 203 -26.15 21.09 18.97
C PRO A 203 -24.88 21.83 19.45
N GLU A 204 -24.56 21.73 20.74
CA GLU A 204 -23.37 22.35 21.31
C GLU A 204 -22.07 21.72 20.79
N GLU A 205 -22.07 20.40 20.53
CA GLU A 205 -20.94 19.67 19.93
C GLU A 205 -20.70 20.11 18.49
N LEU A 206 -21.78 20.29 17.70
CA LEU A 206 -21.70 20.77 16.32
C LEU A 206 -21.12 22.20 16.26
N VAL A 207 -21.58 23.09 17.15
CA VAL A 207 -21.07 24.46 17.26
C VAL A 207 -19.61 24.47 17.71
N ALA A 208 -19.24 23.65 18.69
CA ALA A 208 -17.86 23.55 19.16
C ALA A 208 -16.92 23.04 18.05
N LEU A 209 -17.37 22.05 17.26
CA LEU A 209 -16.64 21.53 16.11
C LEU A 209 -16.44 22.60 15.03
N ASP A 210 -17.51 23.30 14.61
CA ASP A 210 -17.40 24.38 13.61
C ASP A 210 -16.43 25.46 14.09
N ALA A 211 -16.59 25.94 15.32
CA ALA A 211 -15.74 26.98 15.89
C ALA A 211 -14.27 26.56 15.95
N TRP A 212 -13.99 25.30 16.31
CA TRP A 212 -12.63 24.77 16.34
C TRP A 212 -12.00 24.68 14.95
N VAL A 213 -12.71 24.13 13.95
CA VAL A 213 -12.22 24.10 12.57
C VAL A 213 -11.98 25.52 12.06
N ARG A 214 -12.95 26.42 12.25
CA ARG A 214 -12.83 27.83 11.86
C ARG A 214 -11.66 28.54 12.54
N GLY A 215 -11.33 28.13 13.77
CA GLY A 215 -10.19 28.59 14.56
C GLY A 215 -8.82 28.09 14.09
N GLY A 216 -8.76 27.11 13.18
CA GLY A 216 -7.51 26.53 12.67
C GLY A 216 -7.42 25.00 12.79
N GLY A 217 -8.43 24.36 13.37
CA GLY A 217 -8.53 22.90 13.45
C GLY A 217 -8.55 22.23 12.08
N LYS A 218 -8.05 21.00 12.02
CA LYS A 218 -7.98 20.20 10.79
C LYS A 218 -8.77 18.91 10.98
N ALA A 219 -9.81 18.71 10.18
CA ALA A 219 -10.69 17.54 10.30
C ALA A 219 -10.62 16.66 9.04
N LEU A 220 -10.48 15.35 9.23
CA LEU A 220 -10.88 14.33 8.26
C LEU A 220 -12.24 13.78 8.68
N VAL A 221 -13.26 13.95 7.85
CA VAL A 221 -14.64 13.53 8.14
C VAL A 221 -15.03 12.40 7.21
N LEU A 222 -15.44 11.26 7.76
CA LEU A 222 -16.04 10.16 7.01
C LEU A 222 -17.54 10.18 7.28
N ALA A 223 -18.34 10.42 6.25
CA ALA A 223 -19.78 10.57 6.35
C ALA A 223 -20.45 9.72 5.27
N ASP A 224 -21.21 8.73 5.71
CA ASP A 224 -21.81 7.74 4.84
C ASP A 224 -23.34 7.86 4.85
N PRO A 225 -24.00 8.06 3.70
CA PRO A 225 -25.45 8.14 3.68
C PRO A 225 -26.14 6.76 3.71
N SER A 226 -25.42 5.66 3.50
CA SER A 226 -25.95 4.29 3.52
C SER A 226 -24.87 3.30 3.99
N LEU A 227 -24.52 3.38 5.26
CA LEU A 227 -23.50 2.55 5.87
C LEU A 227 -23.84 1.05 5.72
N ARG A 228 -22.89 0.26 5.23
CA ARG A 228 -22.94 -1.20 5.02
C ARG A 228 -21.96 -1.92 5.95
N TRP A 229 -21.75 -1.36 7.13
CA TRP A 229 -20.84 -1.90 8.12
C TRP A 229 -21.26 -3.32 8.56
N PRO A 230 -20.33 -4.28 8.66
CA PRO A 230 -20.63 -5.61 9.19
C PRO A 230 -21.05 -5.50 10.67
N SER A 231 -22.35 -5.61 10.93
CA SER A 231 -22.91 -5.54 12.28
C SER A 231 -23.67 -6.81 12.66
N GLN A 232 -23.55 -7.22 13.92
CA GLN A 232 -24.37 -8.26 14.53
C GLN A 232 -25.71 -7.73 15.06
N TYR A 233 -25.81 -6.41 15.23
CA TYR A 233 -27.00 -5.77 15.76
C TYR A 233 -27.99 -5.47 14.63
N SER A 234 -29.29 -5.50 14.93
CA SER A 234 -30.29 -5.03 13.97
C SER A 234 -30.19 -3.51 13.82
N SER A 235 -30.67 -2.98 12.70
CA SER A 235 -30.69 -1.53 12.44
C SER A 235 -31.52 -0.72 13.44
N THR A 236 -32.29 -1.37 14.31
CA THR A 236 -33.11 -0.76 15.37
C THR A 236 -32.44 -0.81 16.75
N ASP A 237 -31.33 -1.52 16.91
CA ASP A 237 -30.61 -1.60 18.18
C ASP A 237 -29.78 -0.31 18.39
N PRO A 238 -29.90 0.38 19.54
CA PRO A 238 -29.11 1.58 19.82
C PRO A 238 -27.59 1.38 19.82
N ARG A 239 -27.12 0.13 19.94
CA ARG A 239 -25.69 -0.23 19.90
C ARG A 239 -25.18 -0.44 18.48
N ALA A 240 -26.07 -0.50 17.49
CA ALA A 240 -25.68 -0.58 16.08
C ALA A 240 -24.98 0.72 15.65
N PRO A 241 -24.01 0.64 14.73
CA PRO A 241 -23.41 1.84 14.17
C PRO A 241 -24.46 2.68 13.43
N PRO A 242 -24.32 4.02 13.40
CA PRO A 242 -25.27 4.89 12.70
C PRO A 242 -25.37 4.54 11.20
N ALA A 243 -26.54 4.05 10.79
CA ALA A 243 -26.78 3.57 9.42
C ALA A 243 -26.66 4.68 8.36
N VAL A 244 -26.80 5.94 8.77
CA VAL A 244 -26.65 7.13 7.93
C VAL A 244 -25.87 8.18 8.72
N SER A 245 -25.18 9.07 7.99
CA SER A 245 -24.52 10.23 8.59
C SER A 245 -25.57 11.15 9.20
N LEU A 246 -25.29 11.66 10.40
CA LEU A 246 -26.14 12.62 11.11
C LEU A 246 -25.47 14.00 11.19
N LEU A 247 -24.53 14.27 10.27
CA LEU A 247 -23.77 15.51 10.20
C LEU A 247 -24.41 16.57 9.29
N ASP A 248 -25.61 16.32 8.75
CA ASP A 248 -26.28 17.23 7.82
C ASP A 248 -26.30 18.69 8.27
N PRO A 249 -26.63 19.03 9.55
CA PRO A 249 -26.64 20.43 9.97
C PRO A 249 -25.26 21.12 9.86
N LEU A 250 -24.17 20.37 10.10
CA LEU A 250 -22.81 20.89 9.95
C LEU A 250 -22.42 20.98 8.47
N LEU A 251 -22.77 19.97 7.67
CA LEU A 251 -22.50 19.95 6.23
C LEU A 251 -23.22 21.11 5.54
N ASP A 252 -24.50 21.31 5.83
CA ASP A 252 -25.30 22.42 5.29
C ASP A 252 -24.67 23.77 5.66
N HIS A 253 -24.22 23.92 6.91
CA HIS A 253 -23.51 25.12 7.35
C HIS A 253 -22.17 25.34 6.61
N TRP A 254 -21.48 24.27 6.24
CA TRP A 254 -20.25 24.32 5.44
C TRP A 254 -20.50 24.43 3.93
N GLY A 255 -21.77 24.43 3.50
CA GLY A 255 -22.14 24.54 2.10
C GLY A 255 -22.01 23.22 1.33
N LEU A 256 -22.26 22.10 2.01
CA LEU A 256 -22.30 20.75 1.45
C LEU A 256 -23.63 20.07 1.77
N ARG A 257 -24.04 19.18 0.89
CA ARG A 257 -25.13 18.22 1.12
C ARG A 257 -24.63 16.83 0.75
N LEU A 258 -24.96 15.82 1.55
CA LEU A 258 -24.57 14.43 1.29
C LEU A 258 -25.74 13.67 0.67
N ASP A 259 -25.54 13.18 -0.54
CA ASP A 259 -26.54 12.43 -1.32
C ASP A 259 -26.19 10.94 -1.42
N LEU A 260 -27.23 10.11 -1.41
CA LEU A 260 -27.15 8.71 -1.82
C LEU A 260 -26.93 8.60 -3.33
N ILE A 261 -26.02 7.73 -3.74
CA ILE A 261 -25.89 7.31 -5.13
C ILE A 261 -26.79 6.08 -5.33
N ASP A 262 -27.70 6.16 -6.31
CA ASP A 262 -28.60 5.11 -6.82
C ASP A 262 -28.66 3.78 -6.02
N VAL A 263 -29.78 3.58 -5.31
CA VAL A 263 -30.05 2.44 -4.42
C VAL A 263 -29.86 1.07 -5.08
N HIS A 264 -29.93 0.98 -6.42
CA HIS A 264 -29.80 -0.27 -7.17
C HIS A 264 -28.36 -0.64 -7.55
N ARG A 265 -27.45 0.34 -7.71
CA ARG A 265 -26.00 0.09 -7.88
C ARG A 265 -25.28 -0.17 -6.55
N ASN A 266 -25.94 0.15 -5.45
CA ASN A 266 -25.43 0.27 -4.09
C ASN A 266 -25.07 -1.05 -3.35
N ARG A 267 -24.72 -2.13 -4.06
CA ARG A 267 -24.43 -3.45 -3.44
C ARG A 267 -23.11 -4.09 -3.84
N GLN A 268 -22.39 -3.50 -4.78
CA GLN A 268 -21.11 -4.03 -5.24
C GLN A 268 -19.97 -3.20 -4.67
N VAL A 269 -18.85 -3.87 -4.38
CA VAL A 269 -17.61 -3.19 -4.02
C VAL A 269 -17.04 -2.56 -5.28
N GLU A 270 -16.87 -1.25 -5.26
CA GLU A 270 -16.28 -0.50 -6.35
C GLU A 270 -14.82 -0.15 -6.00
N THR A 271 -13.99 -0.04 -7.03
CA THR A 271 -12.59 0.39 -6.87
C THR A 271 -12.42 1.78 -7.46
N VAL A 272 -11.94 2.71 -6.63
CA VAL A 272 -11.68 4.10 -7.01
C VAL A 272 -10.18 4.34 -7.02
N GLU A 273 -9.67 4.92 -8.11
CA GLU A 273 -8.29 5.42 -8.17
C GLU A 273 -8.21 6.81 -7.53
N VAL A 274 -7.33 6.97 -6.54
CA VAL A 274 -7.08 8.27 -5.91
C VAL A 274 -5.61 8.65 -6.11
N ALA A 275 -5.36 9.76 -6.78
CA ALA A 275 -4.04 10.35 -6.91
C ALA A 275 -3.77 11.28 -5.73
N ALA A 276 -2.77 10.95 -4.90
CA ALA A 276 -2.39 11.75 -3.75
C ALA A 276 -0.92 11.57 -3.36
N ALA A 277 -0.27 12.66 -2.94
CA ALA A 277 1.17 12.71 -2.62
C ALA A 277 2.07 12.11 -3.74
N GLY A 278 1.71 12.34 -5.01
CA GLY A 278 2.45 11.82 -6.17
C GLY A 278 2.30 10.32 -6.42
N ASN A 279 1.47 9.63 -5.64
CA ASN A 279 1.19 8.20 -5.78
C ASN A 279 -0.27 7.97 -6.20
N ARG A 280 -0.51 6.82 -6.84
CA ARG A 280 -1.86 6.30 -7.08
C ARG A 280 -2.21 5.27 -6.02
N TRP A 281 -3.35 5.48 -5.39
CA TRP A 281 -3.89 4.67 -4.31
C TRP A 281 -5.14 3.96 -4.82
N LYS A 282 -5.30 2.69 -4.44
CA LYS A 282 -6.50 1.93 -4.73
C LYS A 282 -7.42 1.98 -3.52
N LEU A 283 -8.56 2.65 -3.66
CA LEU A 283 -9.59 2.68 -2.63
C LEU A 283 -10.70 1.70 -3.00
N SER A 284 -11.12 0.86 -2.06
CA SER A 284 -12.32 0.03 -2.20
C SER A 284 -13.45 0.64 -1.39
N VAL A 285 -14.52 0.99 -2.09
CA VAL A 285 -15.72 1.63 -1.54
C VAL A 285 -16.91 0.70 -1.69
N LEU A 286 -17.88 0.81 -0.79
CA LEU A 286 -19.15 0.10 -0.88
C LEU A 286 -20.25 1.09 -0.64
N ALA A 287 -21.16 1.18 -1.60
CA ALA A 287 -22.30 2.06 -1.50
C ALA A 287 -21.98 3.55 -1.20
N PRO A 288 -20.93 4.14 -1.81
CA PRO A 288 -20.51 5.48 -1.46
C PRO A 288 -21.59 6.52 -1.78
N GLY A 289 -21.68 7.54 -0.94
CA GLY A 289 -22.41 8.75 -1.22
C GLY A 289 -21.69 9.67 -2.19
N ARG A 290 -22.31 10.83 -2.44
CA ARG A 290 -21.67 11.97 -3.11
C ARG A 290 -21.99 13.25 -2.37
N PHE A 291 -21.00 14.11 -2.24
CA PHE A 291 -21.21 15.48 -1.82
C PHE A 291 -21.69 16.34 -2.99
N VAL A 292 -22.62 17.25 -2.71
CA VAL A 292 -23.08 18.29 -3.62
C VAL A 292 -22.81 19.65 -2.98
N LEU A 293 -22.24 20.57 -3.77
CA LEU A 293 -21.98 21.94 -3.30
C LEU A 293 -23.30 22.71 -3.20
N THR A 294 -23.54 23.27 -2.03
CA THR A 294 -24.59 24.28 -1.80
C THR A 294 -23.98 25.65 -1.48
N GLY A 295 -22.68 25.70 -1.15
CA GLY A 295 -21.91 26.92 -0.89
C GLY A 295 -20.57 26.97 -1.64
N LYS A 296 -19.69 27.89 -1.21
CA LYS A 296 -18.40 28.21 -1.87
C LYS A 296 -17.16 27.81 -1.07
N LEU A 297 -17.32 27.27 0.15
CA LEU A 297 -16.20 26.95 1.04
C LEU A 297 -15.45 25.68 0.62
N CYS A 298 -16.07 24.86 -0.22
CA CYS A 298 -15.63 23.52 -0.54
C CYS A 298 -15.40 23.32 -2.05
N THR A 299 -14.52 22.38 -2.37
CA THR A 299 -14.26 21.90 -3.73
C THR A 299 -14.46 20.39 -3.76
N LEU A 300 -15.10 19.88 -4.80
CA LEU A 300 -15.36 18.44 -4.95
C LEU A 300 -14.29 17.78 -5.81
N GLN A 301 -14.02 16.51 -5.52
CA GLN A 301 -13.13 15.66 -6.30
C GLN A 301 -13.75 14.25 -6.44
N GLN A 302 -13.33 13.49 -7.45
CA GLN A 302 -13.82 12.12 -7.73
C GLN A 302 -15.36 12.02 -7.70
N GLU A 303 -16.01 12.81 -8.56
CA GLU A 303 -17.49 12.82 -8.70
C GLU A 303 -18.27 13.11 -7.39
N GLY A 304 -17.62 13.80 -6.43
CA GLY A 304 -18.22 14.16 -5.15
C GLY A 304 -17.93 13.16 -4.03
N LEU A 305 -17.14 12.10 -4.26
CA LEU A 305 -16.69 11.21 -3.19
C LEU A 305 -15.84 11.96 -2.15
N PHE A 306 -15.03 12.92 -2.60
CA PHE A 306 -14.21 13.77 -1.73
C PHE A 306 -14.69 15.22 -1.79
N ALA A 307 -14.71 15.88 -0.64
CA ALA A 307 -14.86 17.33 -0.55
C ALA A 307 -13.72 17.94 0.27
N ARG A 308 -13.05 18.96 -0.28
CA ARG A 308 -12.00 19.74 0.40
C ARG A 308 -12.51 21.12 0.72
N CYS A 309 -12.61 21.44 2.00
CA CYS A 309 -13.17 22.69 2.50
C CYS A 309 -12.13 23.54 3.22
N ALA A 310 -12.11 24.83 2.90
CA ALA A 310 -11.37 25.85 3.64
C ALA A 310 -12.36 26.63 4.52
N ILE A 311 -12.29 26.45 5.83
CA ILE A 311 -13.29 26.95 6.77
C ILE A 311 -12.57 27.84 7.77
N GLY A 312 -12.75 29.15 7.65
CA GLY A 312 -11.99 30.13 8.43
C GLY A 312 -10.48 29.93 8.25
N LYS A 313 -9.78 29.66 9.34
CA LYS A 313 -8.33 29.37 9.36
C LYS A 313 -8.00 27.89 9.21
N GLY A 314 -8.98 27.01 9.36
CA GLY A 314 -8.79 25.56 9.33
C GLY A 314 -9.21 24.92 8.02
N LYS A 315 -9.19 23.59 8.03
CA LYS A 315 -9.45 22.76 6.85
C LYS A 315 -10.27 21.55 7.24
N ALA A 316 -11.22 21.17 6.39
CA ALA A 316 -11.92 19.91 6.48
C ALA A 316 -11.76 19.15 5.16
N LEU A 317 -11.33 17.90 5.24
CA LEU A 317 -11.40 16.94 4.14
C LEU A 317 -12.50 15.96 4.49
N LEU A 318 -13.47 15.80 3.60
CA LEU A 318 -14.61 14.93 3.80
C LEU A 318 -14.60 13.82 2.75
N ILE A 319 -14.98 12.61 3.16
CA ILE A 319 -15.17 11.45 2.29
C ILE A 319 -16.60 10.95 2.48
N ALA A 320 -17.32 10.75 1.38
CA ALA A 320 -18.73 10.39 1.35
C ALA A 320 -18.97 8.87 1.58
N ASP A 321 -18.09 8.22 2.33
CA ASP A 321 -18.12 6.79 2.62
C ASP A 321 -17.36 6.58 3.94
N ALA A 322 -17.96 5.83 4.87
CA ALA A 322 -17.31 5.41 6.12
C ALA A 322 -17.03 3.91 6.18
N ASP A 323 -17.68 3.12 5.31
CA ASP A 323 -17.38 1.71 5.09
C ASP A 323 -15.95 1.49 4.62
N LEU A 324 -15.27 2.49 4.05
CA LEU A 324 -13.85 2.40 3.74
C LEU A 324 -12.96 1.95 4.93
N MET A 325 -13.43 2.10 6.17
CA MET A 325 -12.73 1.60 7.36
C MET A 325 -13.07 0.16 7.75
N ALA A 326 -14.05 -0.47 7.10
CA ALA A 326 -14.48 -1.84 7.35
C ALA A 326 -13.47 -2.85 6.78
N ASP A 327 -13.09 -3.82 7.61
CA ASP A 327 -12.08 -4.81 7.29
C ASP A 327 -12.31 -5.57 5.95
N PRO A 328 -13.53 -6.03 5.63
CA PRO A 328 -13.77 -6.82 4.41
C PRO A 328 -13.47 -6.09 3.10
N LEU A 329 -13.41 -4.76 3.11
CA LEU A 329 -13.21 -3.99 1.89
C LEU A 329 -11.75 -3.90 1.45
N TRP A 330 -10.81 -4.04 2.38
CA TRP A 330 -9.41 -3.75 2.08
C TRP A 330 -8.41 -4.62 2.82
N ALA A 331 -8.73 -5.11 4.02
CA ALA A 331 -7.77 -5.87 4.83
C ALA A 331 -7.72 -7.33 4.37
N GLY A 332 -6.53 -7.93 4.43
CA GLY A 332 -6.41 -9.37 4.31
C GLY A 332 -6.99 -10.10 5.52
N GLU A 333 -7.21 -11.40 5.40
CA GLU A 333 -7.65 -12.22 6.53
C GLU A 333 -6.60 -12.25 7.67
N GLY A 334 -6.99 -12.68 8.87
CA GLY A 334 -6.05 -12.93 9.97
C GLY A 334 -5.36 -11.69 10.57
N ALA A 335 -4.43 -11.94 11.51
CA ALA A 335 -3.80 -10.90 12.31
C ALA A 335 -2.94 -9.92 11.49
N ASP A 336 -2.27 -10.42 10.45
CA ASP A 336 -1.40 -9.66 9.54
C ASP A 336 -2.16 -9.04 8.35
N GLY A 337 -3.49 -8.97 8.41
CA GLY A 337 -4.33 -8.47 7.31
C GLY A 337 -4.00 -7.04 6.85
N ILE A 338 -3.53 -6.20 7.77
CA ILE A 338 -3.06 -4.83 7.51
C ILE A 338 -1.74 -4.75 6.75
N SER A 339 -1.00 -5.86 6.69
CA SER A 339 0.32 -5.86 6.07
C SER A 339 0.21 -5.50 4.60
N ARG A 340 1.23 -4.82 4.09
CA ARG A 340 1.32 -4.42 2.68
C ARG A 340 1.07 -5.60 1.75
N GLU A 341 1.55 -6.79 2.11
CA GLU A 341 1.50 -8.01 1.31
C GLU A 341 0.11 -8.67 1.28
N ARG A 342 -0.71 -8.42 2.30
CA ARG A 342 -1.98 -9.12 2.55
C ARG A 342 -3.20 -8.34 2.11
N ARG A 343 -3.16 -7.01 2.19
CA ARG A 343 -4.31 -6.15 1.88
C ARG A 343 -4.69 -6.14 0.38
N SER A 344 -5.97 -5.96 0.09
CA SER A 344 -6.60 -5.94 -1.23
C SER A 344 -6.87 -4.53 -1.78
N ALA A 345 -6.77 -3.52 -0.90
CA ALA A 345 -6.84 -2.09 -1.22
C ALA A 345 -6.02 -1.28 -0.19
N ASP A 346 -5.91 0.04 -0.40
CA ASP A 346 -5.10 0.96 0.40
C ASP A 346 -5.91 1.86 1.34
N ASN A 347 -7.14 1.47 1.72
CA ASN A 347 -8.06 2.35 2.44
C ASN A 347 -7.43 3.02 3.68
N ALA A 348 -7.00 2.26 4.69
CA ALA A 348 -6.39 2.84 5.90
C ALA A 348 -5.07 3.59 5.64
N PRO A 349 -4.12 3.08 4.84
CA PRO A 349 -2.93 3.83 4.41
C PRO A 349 -3.23 5.17 3.74
N LEU A 350 -4.25 5.21 2.87
CA LEU A 350 -4.70 6.43 2.21
C LEU A 350 -5.23 7.43 3.25
N LEU A 351 -6.05 6.99 4.21
CA LEU A 351 -6.49 7.86 5.31
C LEU A 351 -5.30 8.42 6.10
N GLY A 352 -4.30 7.59 6.40
CA GLY A 352 -3.08 8.05 7.08
C GLY A 352 -2.33 9.13 6.29
N MET A 353 -2.20 8.95 4.97
CA MET A 353 -1.57 9.95 4.11
C MET A 353 -2.40 11.24 4.02
N LEU A 354 -3.74 11.15 3.97
CA LEU A 354 -4.62 12.32 3.97
C LEU A 354 -4.55 13.09 5.30
N LEU A 355 -4.44 12.39 6.43
CA LEU A 355 -4.22 12.98 7.75
C LEU A 355 -2.86 13.66 7.84
N ASP A 356 -1.81 13.06 7.27
CA ASP A 356 -0.48 13.66 7.17
C ASP A 356 -0.53 14.95 6.33
N GLU A 357 -1.15 14.90 5.15
CA GLU A 357 -1.34 16.06 4.27
C GLU A 357 -2.07 17.20 4.98
N LEU A 358 -3.17 16.91 5.70
CA LEU A 358 -3.90 17.88 6.50
C LEU A 358 -3.01 18.49 7.59
N SER A 359 -2.28 17.65 8.32
CA SER A 359 -1.39 18.08 9.40
C SER A 359 -0.19 18.89 8.90
N GLY A 360 0.15 18.80 7.62
CA GLY A 360 1.34 19.41 7.02
C GLY A 360 2.61 18.58 7.26
N ILE A 361 2.45 17.33 7.70
CA ILE A 361 3.52 16.38 7.89
C ILE A 361 3.69 15.61 6.58
N SER A 362 4.94 15.40 6.15
CA SER A 362 5.24 14.50 5.04
C SER A 362 6.03 13.32 5.59
N ARG A 363 5.42 12.13 5.58
CA ARG A 363 6.08 10.88 5.96
C ARG A 363 6.46 10.09 4.72
N ASP A 364 7.59 9.39 4.79
CA ASP A 364 7.95 8.41 3.76
C ASP A 364 7.02 7.19 3.86
N MET A 365 5.92 7.25 3.12
CA MET A 365 4.96 6.17 2.95
C MET A 365 5.36 5.20 1.83
N SER A 366 6.57 5.31 1.27
CA SER A 366 7.00 4.48 0.14
C SER A 366 7.19 3.00 0.49
N GLY A 367 7.21 2.67 1.79
CA GLY A 367 7.15 1.31 2.32
C GLY A 367 5.74 0.76 2.41
N GLU A 368 4.70 1.61 2.38
CA GLU A 368 3.30 1.20 2.36
C GLU A 368 2.78 1.05 0.94
N TRP A 369 3.37 1.76 -0.03
CA TRP A 369 2.85 1.80 -1.40
C TRP A 369 2.78 0.42 -2.09
N VAL A 370 1.62 0.11 -2.70
CA VAL A 370 1.37 -1.11 -3.46
C VAL A 370 1.14 -0.76 -4.93
N PRO A 371 1.88 -1.38 -5.88
CA PRO A 371 1.54 -1.28 -7.30
C PRO A 371 0.30 -2.13 -7.60
N TRP A 372 -0.79 -1.48 -8.02
CA TRP A 372 -2.03 -2.15 -8.44
C TRP A 372 -2.12 -2.32 -9.95
N ILE A 373 -2.89 -3.31 -10.37
CA ILE A 373 -3.28 -3.52 -11.77
C ILE A 373 -4.43 -2.58 -12.09
N TRP A 374 -4.27 -1.77 -13.13
CA TRP A 374 -5.29 -0.80 -13.58
C TRP A 374 -5.83 -1.10 -14.98
N THR A 375 -5.17 -1.98 -15.74
CA THR A 375 -5.56 -2.32 -17.11
C THR A 375 -6.39 -3.60 -17.15
N PRO A 376 -7.45 -3.68 -17.99
CA PRO A 376 -8.31 -4.86 -18.12
C PRO A 376 -7.66 -6.06 -18.86
N GLY A 377 -6.33 -6.14 -18.91
CA GLY A 377 -5.60 -7.21 -19.60
C GLY A 377 -5.43 -8.49 -18.76
N THR A 378 -5.02 -9.59 -19.40
CA THR A 378 -4.69 -10.82 -18.66
C THR A 378 -3.31 -10.67 -17.99
N PRO A 379 -3.21 -10.71 -16.65
CA PRO A 379 -1.94 -10.54 -15.95
C PRO A 379 -0.88 -11.59 -16.35
N LEU A 380 -1.33 -12.74 -16.84
CA LEU A 380 -0.46 -13.78 -17.39
C LEU A 380 0.27 -13.32 -18.65
N VAL A 381 -0.38 -12.62 -19.58
CA VAL A 381 0.29 -12.11 -20.79
C VAL A 381 1.35 -11.10 -20.42
N ALA A 382 1.08 -10.21 -19.47
CA ALA A 382 2.08 -9.27 -18.96
C ALA A 382 3.28 -10.01 -18.34
N LEU A 383 3.02 -11.06 -17.54
CA LEU A 383 4.06 -11.87 -16.91
C LEU A 383 4.97 -12.53 -17.96
N PHE A 384 4.39 -13.17 -18.99
CA PHE A 384 5.16 -13.80 -20.06
C PHE A 384 5.94 -12.77 -20.88
N ALA A 385 5.30 -11.68 -21.28
CA ALA A 385 5.95 -10.60 -22.04
C ALA A 385 7.15 -10.03 -21.26
N GLY A 386 6.99 -9.78 -19.96
CA GLY A 386 8.08 -9.30 -19.10
C GLY A 386 9.22 -10.31 -18.90
N ALA A 387 8.97 -11.61 -19.04
CA ALA A 387 9.99 -12.65 -18.87
C ALA A 387 10.92 -12.80 -20.10
N ILE A 388 10.45 -12.42 -21.29
CA ILE A 388 11.18 -12.58 -22.56
C ILE A 388 12.59 -11.96 -22.52
N PRO A 389 12.79 -10.69 -22.10
CA PRO A 389 14.13 -10.11 -22.03
C PRO A 389 15.10 -10.89 -21.13
N GLY A 390 14.61 -11.42 -20.01
CA GLY A 390 15.42 -12.24 -19.10
C GLY A 390 15.84 -13.57 -19.74
N LEU A 391 14.94 -14.23 -20.47
CA LEU A 391 15.24 -15.47 -21.19
C LEU A 391 16.26 -15.27 -22.33
N ILE A 392 16.19 -14.13 -23.02
CA ILE A 392 17.18 -13.76 -24.06
C ILE A 392 18.58 -13.63 -23.46
N SER A 393 18.71 -13.11 -22.24
CA SER A 393 20.02 -12.99 -21.58
C SER A 393 20.66 -14.36 -21.28
N LEU A 394 19.86 -15.36 -20.91
CA LEU A 394 20.33 -16.73 -20.67
C LEU A 394 20.74 -17.43 -21.97
N SER A 395 19.95 -17.29 -23.03
CA SER A 395 20.25 -17.94 -24.31
C SER A 395 21.54 -17.41 -24.93
N PHE A 396 21.84 -16.11 -24.76
CA PHE A 396 23.11 -15.54 -25.21
C PHE A 396 24.32 -16.10 -24.44
N GLY A 397 24.17 -16.31 -23.12
CA GLY A 397 25.18 -16.97 -22.30
C GLY A 397 25.44 -18.43 -22.71
N LEU A 398 24.37 -19.18 -22.97
CA LEU A 398 24.43 -20.57 -23.43
C LEU A 398 25.05 -20.71 -24.82
N GLY A 399 24.66 -19.84 -25.77
CA GLY A 399 25.15 -19.85 -27.14
C GLY A 399 26.67 -19.64 -27.23
N ARG A 400 27.24 -18.77 -26.37
CA ARG A 400 28.69 -18.57 -26.32
C ARG A 400 29.44 -19.77 -25.73
N VAL A 401 28.91 -20.41 -24.70
CA VAL A 401 29.54 -21.62 -24.13
C VAL A 401 29.57 -22.75 -25.16
N PHE A 402 28.52 -22.92 -25.96
CA PHE A 402 28.50 -23.89 -27.06
C PHE A 402 29.52 -23.56 -28.16
N LEU A 403 29.61 -22.29 -28.59
CA LEU A 403 30.56 -21.84 -29.62
C LEU A 403 32.04 -21.93 -29.18
N VAL A 404 32.33 -21.72 -27.90
CA VAL A 404 33.70 -21.85 -27.37
C VAL A 404 34.09 -23.32 -27.21
N ARG A 405 33.13 -24.19 -26.86
CA ARG A 405 33.36 -25.63 -26.69
C ARG A 405 33.52 -26.35 -28.03
N SER A 406 32.80 -25.92 -29.08
CA SER A 406 32.94 -26.46 -30.44
C SER A 406 34.23 -26.04 -31.15
N ARG A 407 34.98 -25.05 -30.64
CA ARG A 407 36.32 -24.66 -31.13
C ARG A 407 37.47 -25.36 -30.41
N ARG A 408 37.18 -26.18 -29.39
CA ARG A 408 38.17 -26.96 -28.62
C ARG A 408 38.10 -28.47 -28.89
N VAL A 409 37.23 -28.89 -29.81
CA VAL A 409 37.22 -30.22 -30.44
C VAL A 409 37.78 -30.02 -31.84
#